data_AF-A0A838EK89-F1
#
_entry.id   AF-A0A838EK89-F1
#
_cell.length_a   1.000
_cell.length_b   1.000
_cell.length_c   1.000
_cell.angle_alpha   90.00
_cell.angle_beta   90.00
_cell.angle_gamma   90.00
#
_symmetry.space_group_name_H-M   'P 1'
#
loop_
_entity.id
_entity.type
_entity.pdbx_description
1 polymer ?
#
loop_
_entity_poly.entity_id
_entity_poly.type
_entity_poly.pdbx_seq_one_letter_code
_entity_poly.pdbx_strand_id
1 'polypeptide(L)'
;AKTTVVDVARVLGVSHGSIYRHFASKVALQDAVAEQWLARKSVPLIAIANEDGPAPERLHRWLNLICSSKHTYALEDPELFATYKELAGAARDVVRAHVDHLIEQIAHILSDGVARGEFTLDNPFVSAQAVFTATTRFHDPAHVAAWSDPNIDAAFDAVWSLMLIGLSPRNTP
;
A
#
# COMPACT_ATOMS: atom_id res chain seq x y z
N ALA A 1 21.19 -5.29 19.02
CA ALA A 1 21.45 -3.87 19.35
C ALA A 1 20.20 -3.09 18.96
N LYS A 2 19.75 -2.08 19.73
CA LYS A 2 18.44 -1.44 19.51
C LYS A 2 18.52 -0.45 18.34
N THR A 3 17.89 -0.75 17.21
CA THR A 3 17.80 0.14 16.04
C THR A 3 17.11 1.44 16.42
N THR A 4 17.76 2.58 16.18
CA THR A 4 17.24 3.91 16.52
C THR A 4 16.59 4.58 15.30
N VAL A 5 15.78 5.62 15.53
CA VAL A 5 15.25 6.50 14.46
C VAL A 5 16.37 7.09 13.60
N VAL A 6 17.57 7.27 14.18
CA VAL A 6 18.77 7.75 13.47
C VAL A 6 19.33 6.67 12.54
N ASP A 7 19.27 5.40 12.95
CA ASP A 7 19.68 4.28 12.11
C ASP A 7 18.71 4.09 10.94
N VAL A 8 17.40 4.25 11.18
CA VAL A 8 16.38 4.29 10.13
C VAL A 8 16.64 5.46 9.18
N ALA A 9 16.83 6.69 9.67
CA ALA A 9 17.11 7.86 8.81
C ALA A 9 18.38 7.70 7.96
N ARG A 10 19.42 7.05 8.49
CA ARG A 10 20.69 6.78 7.78
C ARG A 10 20.54 5.72 6.69
N VAL A 11 19.83 4.63 6.97
CA VAL A 11 19.48 3.59 5.97
C VAL A 11 18.64 4.19 4.83
N LEU A 12 17.90 5.27 5.10
CA LEU A 12 17.04 5.96 4.15
C LEU A 12 17.71 7.08 3.34
N GLY A 13 19.03 7.27 3.46
CA GLY A 13 19.77 8.25 2.65
C GLY A 13 19.41 9.71 2.95
N VAL A 14 18.88 10.00 4.14
CA VAL A 14 18.56 11.37 4.57
C VAL A 14 19.76 11.92 5.35
N SER A 15 20.40 12.96 4.83
CA SER A 15 21.68 13.43 5.37
C SER A 15 21.55 14.12 6.73
N HIS A 16 22.45 13.75 7.65
CA HIS A 16 22.47 14.06 9.08
C HIS A 16 22.64 15.55 9.44
N GLY A 17 22.84 16.44 8.45
CA GLY A 17 23.40 17.78 8.66
C GLY A 17 22.41 18.93 8.90
N SER A 18 21.17 18.88 8.36
CA SER A 18 20.22 20.02 8.44
C SER A 18 18.93 19.72 9.21
N ILE A 19 18.67 18.46 9.54
CA ILE A 19 17.36 17.95 9.92
C ILE A 19 16.80 18.61 11.19
N TYR A 20 17.60 18.73 12.26
CA TYR A 20 17.10 19.27 13.54
C TYR A 20 16.73 20.76 13.50
N ARG A 21 17.13 21.51 12.46
CA ARG A 21 16.81 22.94 12.32
C ARG A 21 15.51 23.21 11.56
N HIS A 22 14.99 22.21 10.84
CA HIS A 22 13.79 22.35 9.99
C HIS A 22 12.52 21.74 10.60
N PHE A 23 12.63 20.91 11.64
CA PHE A 23 11.49 20.27 12.27
C PHE A 23 11.26 20.82 13.68
N ALA A 24 10.03 21.24 13.95
CA ALA A 24 9.62 21.87 15.21
C ALA A 24 9.67 20.92 16.42
N SER A 25 9.73 19.60 16.19
CA SER A 25 9.83 18.59 17.25
C SER A 25 10.40 17.26 16.72
N LYS A 26 10.78 16.38 17.65
CA LYS A 26 11.16 14.99 17.34
C LYS A 26 10.04 14.22 16.65
N VAL A 27 8.78 14.49 17.01
CA VAL A 27 7.60 13.88 16.38
C VAL A 27 7.47 14.36 14.94
N ALA A 28 7.60 15.66 14.68
CA ALA A 28 7.55 16.21 13.32
C ALA A 28 8.65 15.64 12.42
N LEU A 29 9.83 15.36 12.99
CA LEU A 29 10.89 14.65 12.28
C LEU A 29 10.51 13.18 11.99
N GLN A 30 9.97 12.46 12.97
CA GLN A 30 9.54 11.07 12.78
C GLN A 30 8.46 10.96 11.71
N ASP A 31 7.49 11.87 11.71
CA ASP A 31 6.40 11.92 10.73
C ASP A 31 6.95 12.17 9.32
N ALA A 32 7.84 13.15 9.14
CA ALA A 32 8.43 13.46 7.83
C ALA A 32 9.29 12.31 7.28
N VAL A 33 10.02 11.61 8.16
CA VAL A 33 10.80 10.42 7.77
C VAL A 33 9.86 9.28 7.36
N ALA A 34 8.78 9.05 8.11
CA ALA A 34 7.78 8.04 7.78
C ALA A 34 7.09 8.35 6.45
N GLU A 35 6.69 9.61 6.23
CA GLU A 35 6.05 10.07 4.99
C GLU A 35 6.96 9.85 3.78
N GLN A 36 8.21 10.33 3.85
CA GLN A 36 9.16 10.18 2.74
C GLN A 36 9.44 8.71 2.44
N TRP A 37 9.53 7.87 3.48
CA TRP A 37 9.74 6.45 3.30
C TRP A 37 8.55 5.78 2.61
N LEU A 38 7.34 6.04 3.10
CA LEU A 38 6.10 5.51 2.53
C LEU A 38 5.92 5.94 1.07
N ALA A 39 6.14 7.22 0.78
CA ALA A 39 6.07 7.77 -0.57
C ALA A 39 7.05 7.07 -1.53
N ARG A 40 8.32 6.89 -1.11
CA ARG A 40 9.33 6.19 -1.93
C ARG A 40 8.94 4.73 -2.18
N LYS A 41 8.37 4.04 -1.18
CA LYS A 41 7.94 2.65 -1.32
C LYS A 41 6.70 2.50 -2.22
N SER A 42 5.90 3.54 -2.37
CA SER A 42 4.77 3.57 -3.31
C SER A 42 5.14 3.85 -4.76
N VAL A 43 6.37 4.25 -5.09
CA VAL A 43 6.76 4.58 -6.48
C VAL A 43 6.46 3.46 -7.48
N PRO A 44 6.78 2.19 -7.20
CA PRO A 44 6.43 1.09 -8.11
C PRO A 44 4.92 0.90 -8.32
N LEU A 45 4.11 1.18 -7.29
CA LEU A 45 2.65 1.12 -7.37
C LEU A 45 2.09 2.22 -8.26
N ILE A 46 2.65 3.43 -8.17
CA ILE A 46 2.31 4.57 -9.05
C ILE A 46 2.62 4.24 -10.51
N ALA A 47 3.71 3.54 -10.79
CA ALA A 47 4.04 3.13 -12.15
C ALA A 47 2.93 2.24 -12.74
N ILE A 48 2.54 1.17 -12.04
CA ILE A 48 1.45 0.27 -12.48
C ILE A 48 0.13 1.03 -12.62
N ALA A 49 -0.15 1.94 -11.67
CA ALA A 49 -1.37 2.73 -11.69
C ALA A 49 -1.46 3.67 -12.90
N ASN A 50 -0.34 4.07 -13.53
CA ASN A 50 -0.31 4.94 -14.70
C ASN A 50 0.02 4.21 -16.01
N GLU A 51 0.23 2.90 -15.98
CA GLU A 51 0.51 2.11 -17.18
C GLU A 51 -0.69 2.06 -18.13
N ASP A 52 -0.42 1.96 -19.43
CA ASP A 52 -1.45 1.60 -20.41
C ASP A 52 -1.77 0.11 -20.36
N GLY A 53 -2.99 -0.24 -20.76
CA GLY A 53 -3.43 -1.62 -20.91
C GLY A 53 -4.71 -1.91 -20.12
N PRO A 54 -5.13 -3.19 -20.05
CA PRO A 54 -6.35 -3.59 -19.38
C PRO A 54 -6.31 -3.26 -17.89
N ALA A 55 -7.31 -2.53 -17.40
CA ALA A 55 -7.45 -2.15 -16.01
C ALA A 55 -7.57 -3.36 -15.05
N PRO A 56 -8.26 -4.47 -15.38
CA PRO A 56 -8.27 -5.67 -14.54
C PRO A 56 -6.87 -6.22 -14.26
N GLU A 57 -6.03 -6.31 -15.29
CA GLU A 57 -4.66 -6.84 -15.17
C GLU A 57 -3.77 -5.88 -14.38
N ARG A 58 -3.89 -4.57 -14.64
CA ARG A 58 -3.20 -3.52 -13.87
C ARG A 58 -3.57 -3.59 -12.39
N LEU A 59 -4.86 -3.66 -12.06
CA LEU A 59 -5.33 -3.72 -10.67
C LEU A 59 -4.83 -4.98 -9.96
N HIS A 60 -4.87 -6.15 -10.63
CA HIS A 60 -4.35 -7.38 -10.05
C HIS A 60 -2.85 -7.29 -9.76
N ARG A 61 -2.06 -6.78 -10.71
CA ARG A 61 -0.61 -6.56 -10.52
C ARG A 61 -0.32 -5.58 -9.40
N TRP A 62 -1.09 -4.49 -9.31
CA TRP A 62 -0.96 -3.50 -8.25
C TRP A 62 -1.20 -4.13 -6.86
N LEU A 63 -2.27 -4.92 -6.71
CA LEU A 63 -2.60 -5.61 -5.46
C LEU A 63 -1.54 -6.66 -5.08
N ASN A 64 -1.06 -7.44 -6.04
CA ASN A 64 0.04 -8.39 -5.79
C ASN A 64 1.33 -7.66 -5.37
N LEU A 65 1.64 -6.53 -6.00
CA LEU A 65 2.86 -5.79 -5.70
C LEU A 65 2.84 -5.21 -4.28
N ILE A 66 1.72 -4.65 -3.83
CA ILE A 66 1.62 -4.15 -2.45
C ILE A 66 1.74 -5.30 -1.43
N CYS A 67 1.10 -6.45 -1.69
CA CYS A 67 1.19 -7.62 -0.80
C CYS A 67 2.63 -8.15 -0.72
N SER A 68 3.21 -8.53 -1.86
CA SER A 68 4.57 -9.08 -1.95
C SER A 68 5.62 -8.12 -1.39
N SER A 69 5.53 -6.82 -1.70
CA SER A 69 6.46 -5.82 -1.13
C SER A 69 6.43 -5.83 0.40
N LYS A 70 5.23 -5.85 1.01
CA LYS A 70 5.09 -5.86 2.47
C LYS A 70 5.57 -7.16 3.08
N HIS A 71 5.30 -8.30 2.43
CA HIS A 71 5.76 -9.62 2.88
C HIS A 71 7.28 -9.71 2.86
N THR A 72 7.92 -9.27 1.76
CA THR A 72 9.38 -9.21 1.64
C THR A 72 9.99 -8.37 2.77
N TYR A 73 9.47 -7.17 3.05
CA TYR A 73 9.99 -6.36 4.16
C TYR A 73 9.82 -7.02 5.53
N ALA A 74 8.70 -7.74 5.75
CA ALA A 74 8.47 -8.44 7.00
C ALA A 74 9.40 -9.64 7.20
N LEU A 75 9.81 -10.30 6.10
CA LEU A 75 10.68 -11.47 6.12
C LEU A 75 12.17 -11.11 6.15
N GLU A 76 12.59 -10.10 5.38
CA GLU A 76 14.00 -9.71 5.25
C GLU A 76 14.56 -9.05 6.51
N ASP A 77 13.75 -8.25 7.21
CA ASP A 77 14.16 -7.58 8.45
C ASP A 77 13.00 -7.46 9.45
N PRO A 78 12.70 -8.54 10.19
CA PRO A 78 11.59 -8.56 11.15
C PRO A 78 11.72 -7.52 12.28
N GLU A 79 12.96 -7.21 12.71
CA GLU A 79 13.21 -6.20 13.75
C GLU A 79 12.92 -4.79 13.24
N LEU A 80 13.36 -4.47 12.01
CA LEU A 80 13.03 -3.20 11.35
C LEU A 80 11.52 -3.09 11.08
N PHE A 81 10.89 -4.18 10.64
CA PHE A 81 9.45 -4.21 10.39
C PHE A 81 8.63 -4.02 11.68
N ALA A 82 9.07 -4.58 12.81
CA ALA A 82 8.47 -4.34 14.12
C ALA A 82 8.61 -2.87 14.54
N THR A 83 9.80 -2.29 14.38
CA THR A 83 10.05 -0.87 14.65
C THR A 83 9.17 0.04 13.76
N TYR A 84 9.04 -0.31 12.49
CA TYR A 84 8.15 0.40 11.56
C TYR A 84 6.69 0.34 12.02
N LYS A 85 6.18 -0.81 12.46
CA LYS A 85 4.81 -0.93 12.99
C LYS A 85 4.57 -0.01 14.18
N GLU A 86 5.53 0.09 15.10
CA GLU A 86 5.44 1.01 16.23
C GLU A 86 5.41 2.47 15.79
N LEU A 87 6.30 2.86 14.87
CA LEU A 87 6.35 4.22 14.32
C LEU A 87 5.07 4.57 13.55
N ALA A 88 4.57 3.66 12.71
CA ALA A 88 3.32 3.84 11.98
C ALA A 88 2.12 4.00 12.93
N GLY A 89 2.09 3.24 14.04
CA GLY A 89 1.06 3.39 15.07
C GLY A 89 1.09 4.75 15.79
N ALA A 90 2.26 5.36 15.90
CA ALA A 90 2.45 6.70 16.47
C ALA A 90 2.14 7.83 15.46
N ALA A 91 2.49 7.64 14.18
CA ALA A 91 2.31 8.61 13.09
C ALA A 91 0.97 8.41 12.34
N ARG A 92 -0.15 8.40 13.07
CA ARG A 92 -1.47 8.03 12.52
C ARG A 92 -1.90 8.85 11.31
N ASP A 93 -1.63 10.16 11.34
CA ASP A 93 -2.03 11.06 10.25
C ASP A 93 -1.23 10.82 8.97
N VAL A 94 0.07 10.52 9.10
CA VAL A 94 0.93 10.16 7.97
C VAL A 94 0.47 8.84 7.35
N VAL A 95 0.17 7.84 8.19
CA VAL A 95 -0.34 6.54 7.70
C VAL A 95 -1.69 6.70 7.01
N ARG A 96 -2.60 7.51 7.57
CA ARG A 96 -3.89 7.80 6.94
C ARG A 96 -3.71 8.45 5.57
N ALA A 97 -2.90 9.49 5.46
CA ALA A 97 -2.62 10.15 4.19
C ALA A 97 -2.00 9.19 3.16
N HIS A 98 -1.13 8.28 3.61
CA HIS A 98 -0.58 7.23 2.74
C HIS A 98 -1.65 6.25 2.26
N VAL A 99 -2.55 5.80 3.13
CA VAL A 99 -3.67 4.92 2.76
C VAL A 99 -4.60 5.62 1.77
N ASP A 100 -4.92 6.88 1.99
CA ASP A 100 -5.73 7.68 1.07
C ASP A 100 -5.07 7.73 -0.32
N HIS A 101 -3.75 7.94 -0.38
CA HIS A 101 -3.02 7.94 -1.64
C HIS A 101 -3.01 6.57 -2.35
N LEU A 102 -2.95 5.47 -1.60
CA LEU A 102 -3.08 4.12 -2.17
C LEU A 102 -4.47 3.88 -2.75
N ILE A 103 -5.52 4.36 -2.07
CA ILE A 103 -6.90 4.28 -2.55
C ILE A 103 -7.10 5.13 -3.81
N GLU A 104 -6.51 6.32 -3.88
CA GLU A 104 -6.52 7.16 -5.08
C GLU A 104 -5.92 6.45 -6.30
N GLN A 105 -4.81 5.72 -6.11
CA GLN A 105 -4.21 4.94 -7.20
C GLN A 105 -5.14 3.83 -7.71
N ILE A 106 -5.80 3.10 -6.80
CA ILE A 106 -6.81 2.10 -7.18
C ILE A 106 -7.98 2.77 -7.91
N ALA A 107 -8.47 3.90 -7.39
CA ALA A 107 -9.56 4.66 -8.00
C ALA A 107 -9.21 5.14 -9.41
N HIS A 108 -7.95 5.51 -9.66
CA HIS A 108 -7.46 5.85 -10.99
C HIS A 108 -7.56 4.65 -11.96
N ILE A 109 -7.05 3.48 -11.57
CA ILE A 109 -7.14 2.25 -12.39
C ILE A 109 -8.60 1.89 -12.66
N LEU A 110 -9.47 1.97 -11.64
CA LEU A 110 -10.90 1.67 -11.79
C LEU A 110 -11.59 2.66 -12.73
N SER A 111 -11.25 3.94 -12.66
CA SER A 111 -11.79 4.98 -13.54
C SER A 111 -11.40 4.76 -14.99
N ASP A 112 -10.14 4.38 -15.24
CA ASP A 112 -9.68 3.99 -16.58
C ASP A 112 -10.47 2.80 -17.13
N GLY A 113 -10.69 1.78 -16.30
CA GLY A 113 -11.45 0.60 -16.69
C GLY A 113 -12.91 0.92 -17.00
N VAL A 114 -13.55 1.81 -16.24
CA VAL A 114 -14.90 2.31 -16.55
C VAL A 114 -14.91 3.06 -17.88
N ALA A 115 -13.94 3.94 -18.12
CA ALA A 115 -13.84 4.69 -19.38
C ALA A 115 -13.62 3.77 -20.60
N ARG A 116 -12.98 2.62 -20.41
CA ARG A 116 -12.75 1.58 -21.43
C ARG A 116 -13.87 0.54 -21.53
N GLY A 117 -14.89 0.60 -20.65
CA GLY A 117 -15.96 -0.39 -20.58
C GLY A 117 -15.55 -1.76 -20.01
N GLU A 118 -14.37 -1.83 -19.39
CA GLU A 118 -13.82 -3.04 -18.76
C GLU A 118 -14.41 -3.28 -17.36
N PHE A 119 -14.97 -2.23 -16.74
CA PHE A 119 -15.69 -2.27 -15.46
C PHE A 119 -17.03 -1.55 -15.54
N THR A 120 -17.95 -1.89 -14.63
CA THR A 120 -19.22 -1.18 -14.46
C THR A 120 -19.42 -0.81 -12.99
N LEU A 121 -19.09 0.44 -12.65
CA LEU A 121 -19.06 0.96 -11.29
C LEU A 121 -19.80 2.28 -11.22
N ASP A 122 -20.65 2.47 -10.22
CA ASP A 122 -21.35 3.74 -10.00
C ASP A 122 -20.39 4.83 -9.51
N ASN A 123 -19.43 4.46 -8.64
CA ASN A 123 -18.44 5.37 -8.08
C ASN A 123 -17.09 4.67 -7.93
N PRO A 124 -16.12 4.92 -8.83
CA PRO A 124 -14.79 4.31 -8.78
C PRO A 124 -14.06 4.50 -7.46
N PHE A 125 -14.23 5.63 -6.78
CA PHE A 125 -13.55 5.91 -5.51
C PHE A 125 -14.12 5.06 -4.36
N VAL A 126 -15.44 4.93 -4.27
CA VAL A 126 -16.09 4.04 -3.27
C VAL A 126 -15.70 2.59 -3.54
N SER A 127 -15.68 2.16 -4.81
CA SER A 127 -15.21 0.83 -5.18
C SER A 127 -13.73 0.62 -4.83
N ALA A 128 -12.88 1.63 -4.98
CA ALA A 128 -11.47 1.55 -4.58
C ALA A 128 -11.30 1.34 -3.07
N GLN A 129 -12.06 2.07 -2.25
CA GLN A 129 -12.08 1.86 -0.80
C GLN A 129 -12.52 0.43 -0.44
N ALA A 130 -13.55 -0.09 -1.13
CA ALA A 130 -14.02 -1.45 -0.92
C ALA A 130 -12.97 -2.49 -1.31
N VAL A 131 -12.29 -2.33 -2.45
CA VAL A 131 -11.20 -3.21 -2.90
C VAL A 131 -10.03 -3.19 -1.89
N PHE A 132 -9.62 -2.01 -1.44
CA PHE A 132 -8.55 -1.88 -0.45
C PHE A 132 -8.93 -2.56 0.89
N THR A 133 -10.18 -2.36 1.32
CA THR A 133 -10.72 -2.99 2.54
C THR A 133 -10.77 -4.51 2.41
N ALA A 134 -11.29 -5.03 1.30
CA ALA A 134 -11.41 -6.47 1.04
C ALA A 134 -10.05 -7.18 1.00
N THR A 135 -8.99 -6.47 0.64
CA THR A 135 -7.64 -7.03 0.51
C THR A 135 -6.73 -6.75 1.73
N THR A 136 -7.25 -6.08 2.77
CA THR A 136 -6.45 -5.64 3.95
C THR A 136 -5.68 -6.77 4.61
N ARG A 137 -6.24 -7.99 4.69
CA ARG A 137 -5.58 -9.17 5.29
C ARG A 137 -4.23 -9.50 4.63
N PHE A 138 -4.06 -9.16 3.35
CA PHE A 138 -2.93 -9.58 2.55
C PHE A 138 -1.76 -8.59 2.53
N HIS A 139 -1.96 -7.34 2.99
CA HIS A 139 -0.93 -6.30 2.94
C HIS A 139 -0.81 -5.43 4.20
N ASP A 140 -1.83 -5.40 5.06
CA ASP A 140 -1.80 -4.61 6.29
C ASP A 140 -0.89 -5.26 7.36
N PRO A 141 0.13 -4.54 7.89
CA PRO A 141 1.07 -5.06 8.87
C PRO A 141 0.44 -5.67 10.15
N ALA A 142 -0.79 -5.31 10.50
CA ALA A 142 -1.54 -5.93 11.60
C ALA A 142 -1.81 -7.43 11.36
N HIS A 143 -1.79 -7.87 10.10
CA HIS A 143 -2.03 -9.25 9.68
C HIS A 143 -0.74 -10.03 9.38
N VAL A 144 0.44 -9.50 9.72
CA VAL A 144 1.74 -10.13 9.38
C VAL A 144 1.84 -11.61 9.78
N ALA A 145 1.23 -12.01 10.89
CA ALA A 145 1.24 -13.41 11.35
C ALA A 145 0.50 -14.36 10.40
N ALA A 146 -0.44 -13.85 9.59
CA ALA A 146 -1.18 -14.63 8.61
C ALA A 146 -0.39 -14.85 7.31
N TRP A 147 0.64 -14.04 7.03
CA TRP A 147 1.34 -14.07 5.73
C TRP A 147 2.28 -15.27 5.58
N SER A 148 2.64 -15.93 6.67
CA SER A 148 3.39 -17.20 6.63
C SER A 148 2.51 -18.42 6.36
N ASP A 149 1.19 -18.25 6.26
CA ASP A 149 0.27 -19.33 5.88
C ASP A 149 0.56 -19.76 4.44
N PRO A 150 0.85 -21.05 4.16
CA PRO A 150 1.11 -21.51 2.79
C PRO A 150 -0.07 -21.33 1.84
N ASN A 151 -1.28 -21.08 2.35
CA ASN A 151 -2.49 -20.82 1.55
C ASN A 151 -2.80 -19.33 1.39
N ILE A 152 -1.92 -18.41 1.83
CA ILE A 152 -2.19 -16.97 1.78
C ILE A 152 -2.47 -16.48 0.36
N ASP A 153 -1.70 -16.97 -0.62
CA ASP A 153 -1.83 -16.59 -2.02
C ASP A 153 -3.11 -17.15 -2.64
N ALA A 154 -3.42 -18.42 -2.37
CA ALA A 154 -4.68 -19.03 -2.82
C ALA A 154 -5.91 -18.31 -2.25
N ALA A 155 -5.83 -17.85 -0.99
CA ALA A 155 -6.89 -17.06 -0.37
C ALA A 155 -7.00 -15.66 -1.01
N PHE A 156 -5.87 -15.03 -1.36
CA PHE A 156 -5.86 -13.76 -2.09
C PHE A 156 -6.51 -13.93 -3.47
N ASP A 157 -6.13 -14.95 -4.23
CA ASP A 157 -6.67 -15.22 -5.57
C ASP A 157 -8.18 -15.50 -5.55
N ALA A 158 -8.67 -16.18 -4.51
CA ALA A 158 -10.10 -16.41 -4.32
C ALA A 158 -10.86 -15.09 -4.09
N VAL A 159 -10.33 -14.20 -3.25
CA VAL A 159 -10.90 -12.86 -3.01
C VAL A 159 -10.84 -12.02 -4.28
N TRP A 160 -9.70 -12.02 -4.98
CA TRP A 160 -9.54 -11.34 -6.27
C TRP A 160 -10.56 -11.80 -7.30
N SER A 161 -10.76 -13.11 -7.44
CA SER A 161 -11.71 -13.68 -8.40
C SER A 161 -13.15 -13.20 -8.15
N LEU A 162 -13.58 -13.16 -6.88
CA LEU A 162 -14.91 -12.63 -6.51
C LEU A 162 -15.02 -11.12 -6.76
N MET A 163 -13.98 -10.35 -6.42
CA MET A 163 -13.96 -8.92 -6.69
C MET A 163 -14.01 -8.64 -8.19
N LEU A 164 -13.23 -9.35 -9.01
CA LEU A 164 -13.22 -9.18 -10.46
C LEU A 164 -14.61 -9.40 -11.06
N ILE A 165 -15.30 -10.48 -10.67
CA ILE A 165 -16.69 -10.71 -11.09
C ILE A 165 -17.60 -9.55 -10.70
N GLY A 166 -17.45 -9.02 -9.49
CA GLY A 166 -18.25 -7.90 -8.99
C GLY A 166 -17.95 -6.56 -9.66
N LEU A 167 -16.72 -6.36 -10.15
CA LEU A 167 -16.27 -5.15 -10.85
C LEU A 167 -16.58 -5.18 -12.35
N SER A 168 -16.60 -6.38 -12.94
CA SER A 168 -16.84 -6.57 -14.37
C SER A 168 -18.28 -6.19 -14.78
N PRO A 169 -18.48 -5.81 -16.05
CA PRO A 169 -19.82 -5.56 -16.58
C PRO A 169 -20.73 -6.75 -16.33
N ARG A 170 -21.91 -6.49 -15.78
CA ARG A 170 -22.94 -7.52 -15.69
C ARG A 170 -23.42 -7.79 -17.11
N ASN A 171 -23.21 -8.99 -17.60
CA ASN A 171 -23.94 -9.48 -18.76
C ASN A 171 -25.42 -9.58 -18.33
N THR A 172 -26.17 -8.50 -18.46
CA THR A 172 -27.63 -8.58 -18.46
C THR A 172 -28.03 -9.35 -19.71
N PRO A 173 -28.72 -10.50 -19.57
CA PRO A 173 -29.25 -11.22 -20.71
C PRO A 173 -30.31 -10.42 -21.47
#